data_AF-A0A8K0KDD0-F1
#
_entry.id   AF-A0A8K0KDD0-F1
#
_cell.length_a   1.000
_cell.length_b   1.000
_cell.length_c   1.000
_cell.angle_alpha   90.00
_cell.angle_beta   90.00
_cell.angle_gamma   90.00
#
_symmetry.space_group_name_H-M   'P 1'
#
loop_
_entity.id
_entity.type
_entity.pdbx_description
1 polymer ?
#
loop_
_entity_poly.entity_id
_entity_poly.type
_entity_poly.pdbx_seq_one_letter_code
_entity_poly.pdbx_strand_id
1 'polypeptide(L)'
;MTFMKHVVRIGYVDVYPTGRSHDKSFTLFRVGELSSAGVKAFAESGRSDILDEQSQGGGGVYDEFMAPPIKTGAGRSEAEFFVDGNHSRVSSRSN
;
A
#
# COMPACT_ATOMS: atom_id res chain seq x y z
N MET A 1 -0.59 -19.46 15.70
CA MET A 1 -0.67 -18.17 14.97
C MET A 1 -0.41 -18.50 13.52
N THR A 2 -1.42 -18.37 12.65
CA THR A 2 -1.32 -18.80 11.25
C THR A 2 -1.00 -17.59 10.39
N PHE A 3 0.12 -17.62 9.69
CA PHE A 3 0.49 -16.60 8.72
C PHE A 3 0.00 -17.04 7.35
N MET A 4 -0.76 -16.17 6.68
CA MET A 4 -1.22 -16.42 5.31
C MET A 4 -0.54 -15.46 4.36
N LYS A 5 -0.03 -16.02 3.27
CA LYS A 5 0.58 -15.27 2.18
C LYS A 5 -0.47 -15.00 1.11
N HIS A 6 -0.64 -13.73 0.75
CA HIS A 6 -1.60 -13.31 -0.26
C HIS A 6 -0.91 -12.54 -1.40
N VAL A 7 -1.62 -12.41 -2.53
CA VAL A 7 -1.16 -11.70 -3.72
C VAL A 7 -2.14 -10.58 -4.06
N VAL A 8 -1.62 -9.37 -4.31
CA VAL A 8 -2.38 -8.25 -4.91
C VAL A 8 -1.98 -8.06 -6.36
N ARG A 9 -2.93 -7.67 -7.23
CA ARG A 9 -2.71 -7.44 -8.67
C ARG A 9 -3.02 -6.00 -9.05
N ILE A 10 -2.13 -5.38 -9.83
CA ILE A 10 -2.20 -3.97 -10.20
C ILE A 10 -2.04 -3.85 -11.72
N GLY A 11 -2.87 -3.00 -12.35
CA GLY A 11 -3.15 -3.07 -13.79
C GLY A 11 -2.78 -1.85 -14.66
N TYR A 12 -2.40 -0.73 -14.04
CA TYR A 12 -2.14 0.54 -14.71
C TYR A 12 -0.70 1.01 -14.51
N VAL A 13 -0.28 2.02 -15.28
CA VAL A 13 1.03 2.67 -15.12
C VAL A 13 1.24 2.99 -13.65
N ASP A 14 2.40 2.61 -13.13
CA ASP A 14 2.77 2.92 -11.77
C ASP A 14 4.28 2.87 -11.61
N VAL A 15 4.81 3.92 -10.99
CA VAL A 15 6.25 4.04 -10.72
C VAL A 15 6.68 3.06 -9.66
N TYR A 16 5.88 2.79 -8.63
CA TYR A 16 6.08 1.72 -7.64
C TYR A 16 4.79 1.52 -6.84
N PRO A 17 3.94 0.56 -7.24
CA PRO A 17 2.75 0.28 -6.48
C PRO A 17 3.09 -0.17 -5.05
N THR A 18 2.40 0.41 -4.08
CA THR A 18 2.73 0.23 -2.67
C THR A 18 1.47 -0.04 -1.85
N GLY A 19 1.56 -0.92 -0.86
CA GLY A 19 0.43 -1.26 0.00
C GLY A 19 0.83 -1.75 1.38
N ARG A 20 -0.17 -1.93 2.23
CA ARG A 20 -0.02 -2.40 3.61
C ARG A 20 -1.10 -3.39 3.99
N SER A 21 -0.73 -4.43 4.71
CA SER A 21 -1.68 -5.20 5.51
C SER A 21 -1.80 -4.59 6.90
N HIS A 22 -3.03 -4.48 7.41
CA HIS A 22 -3.30 -3.71 8.60
C HIS A 22 -4.61 -4.09 9.30
N ASP A 23 -4.84 -3.54 10.48
CA ASP A 23 -6.07 -3.67 11.25
C ASP A 23 -7.03 -2.47 11.01
N LYS A 24 -7.99 -2.24 11.90
CA LYS A 24 -8.95 -1.14 11.75
C LYS A 24 -8.45 0.23 12.27
N SER A 25 -7.36 0.30 13.03
CA SER A 25 -6.84 1.58 13.51
C SER A 25 -6.02 2.30 12.45
N PHE A 26 -5.48 1.58 11.48
CA PHE A 26 -4.79 2.18 10.34
C PHE A 26 -5.75 2.53 9.19
N THR A 27 -5.51 3.66 8.53
CA THR A 27 -6.16 4.05 7.28
C THR A 27 -5.10 4.65 6.37
N LEU A 28 -4.84 4.01 5.23
CA LEU A 28 -3.92 4.54 4.21
C LEU A 28 -4.53 5.78 3.55
N PHE A 29 -5.76 5.65 3.05
CA PHE A 29 -6.59 6.74 2.54
C PHE A 29 -8.06 6.33 2.59
N ARG A 30 -8.96 7.32 2.52
CA ARG A 30 -10.41 7.09 2.37
C ARG A 30 -11.04 8.19 1.52
N VAL A 31 -11.97 7.79 0.66
CA VAL A 31 -12.76 8.75 -0.12
C VAL A 31 -13.59 9.62 0.83
N GLY A 32 -13.52 10.94 0.64
CA GLY A 32 -14.22 11.92 1.48
C GLY A 32 -13.41 12.39 2.70
N GLU A 33 -12.21 11.86 2.93
CA GLU A 33 -11.29 12.33 3.97
C GLU A 33 -10.11 13.09 3.34
N LEU A 34 -9.52 14.03 4.10
CA LEU A 34 -8.32 14.74 3.66
C LEU A 34 -7.13 13.77 3.60
N SER A 35 -6.44 13.75 2.46
CA SER A 35 -5.23 12.94 2.28
C SER A 35 -4.13 13.35 3.26
N SER A 36 -3.37 12.38 3.78
CA SER A 36 -2.13 12.65 4.50
C SER A 36 -1.09 13.30 3.58
N ALA A 37 -0.06 13.91 4.18
CA ALA A 37 1.07 14.45 3.44
C ALA A 37 1.77 13.39 2.56
N GLY A 38 1.95 12.17 3.06
CA GLY A 38 2.55 11.06 2.30
C GLY A 38 1.69 10.61 1.12
N VAL A 39 0.38 10.44 1.31
CA VAL A 39 -0.54 10.07 0.22
C VAL A 39 -0.57 11.16 -0.86
N LYS A 40 -0.55 12.44 -0.44
CA LYS A 40 -0.48 13.57 -1.38
C LYS A 40 0.82 13.56 -2.17
N ALA A 41 1.97 13.46 -1.50
CA ALA A 41 3.28 13.44 -2.15
C ALA A 41 3.41 12.27 -3.13
N PHE A 42 2.93 11.08 -2.75
CA PHE A 42 2.88 9.90 -3.62
C PHE A 42 2.01 10.14 -4.85
N ALA A 43 0.79 10.67 -4.66
CA ALA A 43 -0.12 10.94 -5.77
C ALA A 43 0.39 12.03 -6.73
N GLU A 44 1.09 13.04 -6.24
CA GLU A 44 1.53 14.17 -7.05
C GLU A 44 2.90 13.94 -7.72
N SER A 45 3.77 13.14 -7.11
CA SER A 45 5.16 13.01 -7.55
C SER A 45 5.66 11.57 -7.72
N GLY A 46 4.85 10.57 -7.34
CA GLY A 46 5.26 9.16 -7.31
C GLY A 46 6.30 8.84 -6.23
N ARG A 47 6.68 9.79 -5.37
CA ARG A 47 7.62 9.57 -4.27
C ARG A 47 6.92 8.91 -3.09
N SER A 48 7.46 7.77 -2.62
CA SER A 48 6.92 7.02 -1.48
C SER A 48 7.64 7.28 -0.16
N ASP A 49 8.78 7.97 -0.17
CA ASP A 49 9.61 8.27 1.03
C ASP A 49 8.77 8.79 2.21
N ILE A 50 7.95 9.81 1.98
CA ILE A 50 7.09 10.42 3.02
C ILE A 50 5.95 9.46 3.42
N LEU A 51 5.46 8.64 2.49
CA LEU A 51 4.39 7.68 2.76
C LEU A 51 4.88 6.50 3.61
N ASP A 52 6.09 6.01 3.32
CA ASP A 52 6.72 4.89 4.00
C ASP A 52 7.11 5.30 5.43
N GLU A 53 7.65 6.52 5.63
CA GLU A 53 7.90 7.10 6.96
C GLU A 53 6.64 7.21 7.83
N GLN A 54 5.48 7.54 7.23
CA GLN A 54 4.20 7.61 7.95
C GLN A 54 3.63 6.24 8.31
N SER A 55 4.08 5.18 7.63
CA SER A 55 3.63 3.80 7.84
C SER A 55 4.46 3.07 8.91
N GLN A 56 5.74 3.43 9.04
CA GLN A 56 6.68 2.80 9.98
C GLN A 56 6.45 3.30 11.42
N GLY A 57 5.98 2.40 12.29
CA GLY A 57 5.71 2.70 13.71
C GLY A 57 4.29 3.18 14.03
N GLY A 58 3.42 3.31 13.02
CA GLY A 58 1.98 3.51 13.22
C GLY A 58 1.31 2.22 13.68
N GLY A 59 0.75 2.21 14.89
CA GLY A 59 0.05 1.05 15.42
C GLY A 59 -1.05 0.54 14.48
N GLY A 60 -1.00 -0.75 14.15
CA GLY A 60 -2.01 -1.43 13.33
C GLY A 60 -1.56 -1.82 11.92
N VAL A 61 -0.33 -1.51 11.49
CA VAL A 61 0.28 -2.07 10.26
C VAL A 61 1.04 -3.35 10.59
N TYR A 62 0.88 -4.38 9.76
CA TYR A 62 1.55 -5.66 9.93
C TYR A 62 2.64 -5.91 8.90
N ASP A 63 2.34 -5.64 7.62
CA ASP A 63 3.29 -5.79 6.53
C ASP A 63 3.18 -4.60 5.58
N GLU A 64 4.32 -4.20 5.04
CA GLU A 64 4.45 -3.16 4.02
C GLU A 64 5.09 -3.79 2.79
N PHE A 65 4.40 -3.66 1.66
CA PHE A 65 4.79 -4.36 0.44
C PHE A 65 4.80 -3.42 -0.76
N MET A 66 5.66 -3.73 -1.71
CA MET A 66 5.78 -3.06 -2.99
C MET A 66 5.70 -4.07 -4.13
N ALA A 67 5.11 -3.65 -5.25
CA ALA A 67 5.10 -4.41 -6.48
C ALA A 67 6.08 -3.80 -7.51
N PRO A 68 6.59 -4.58 -8.47
CA PRO A 68 7.38 -4.02 -9.57
C PRO A 68 6.65 -2.91 -10.36
N PRO A 69 7.37 -1.91 -10.92
CA PRO A 69 6.77 -0.84 -11.72
C PRO A 69 6.08 -1.34 -13.00
N ILE A 70 5.00 -0.68 -13.39
CA ILE A 70 4.38 -0.81 -14.71
C ILE A 70 4.79 0.41 -15.54
N LYS A 71 5.71 0.19 -16.49
CA LYS A 71 6.37 1.28 -17.28
C LYS A 71 5.58 1.72 -18.51
N THR A 72 4.44 1.11 -18.78
CA THR A 72 3.65 1.28 -20.02
C THR A 72 2.18 1.46 -19.68
N GLY A 73 1.41 2.13 -20.56
CA GLY A 73 0.01 2.53 -20.33
C GLY A 73 -0.92 1.50 -19.66
N ALA A 74 -0.66 0.21 -19.88
CA ALA A 74 -1.24 -0.89 -19.13
C ALA A 74 -0.18 -1.98 -18.90
N GLY A 75 -0.39 -2.79 -17.87
CA GLY A 75 0.48 -3.93 -17.55
C GLY A 75 -0.07 -4.76 -16.40
N ARG A 76 0.74 -5.68 -15.90
CA ARG A 76 0.41 -6.47 -14.71
C ARG A 76 1.60 -6.47 -13.77
N SER A 77 1.33 -6.11 -12.53
CA SER A 77 2.28 -6.21 -11.43
C SER A 77 1.62 -6.92 -10.26
N GLU A 78 2.43 -7.69 -9.54
CA GLU A 78 2.00 -8.48 -8.40
C GLU A 78 2.96 -8.29 -7.23
N ALA A 79 2.41 -8.24 -6.03
CA ALA A 79 3.16 -8.26 -4.79
C ALA A 79 2.59 -9.31 -3.85
N GLU A 80 3.49 -9.92 -3.09
CA GLU A 80 3.16 -10.84 -2.02
C GLU A 80 3.23 -10.12 -0.68
N PHE A 81 2.28 -10.41 0.21
CA PHE A 81 2.21 -9.80 1.52
C PHE A 81 1.67 -10.77 2.57
N PHE A 82 1.96 -10.48 3.83
CA PHE A 82 1.50 -11.27 4.97
C PHE A 82 0.27 -10.66 5.63
N VAL A 83 -0.62 -11.52 6.14
CA VAL A 83 -1.72 -11.18 7.04
C VAL A 83 -1.76 -12.13 8.23
N ASP A 84 -2.37 -11.68 9.32
CA ASP A 84 -2.73 -12.51 10.47
C ASP A 84 -4.19 -12.24 10.88
N GLY A 85 -4.64 -12.87 11.98
CA GLY A 85 -6.02 -12.72 12.47
C GLY A 85 -6.39 -11.31 12.94
N ASN A 86 -5.41 -10.52 13.37
CA ASN A 86 -5.61 -9.15 13.86
C ASN A 86 -5.46 -8.10 12.74
N HIS A 87 -4.70 -8.43 11.68
CA HIS A 87 -4.36 -7.55 10.56
C HIS A 87 -4.88 -8.10 9.23
N SER A 88 -6.21 -8.19 9.12
CA SER A 88 -6.91 -8.84 8.00
C SER A 88 -7.35 -7.89 6.89
N ARG A 89 -6.96 -6.62 6.95
CA ARG A 89 -7.27 -5.62 5.91
C ARG A 89 -6.05 -5.36 5.05
N VAL A 90 -6.30 -4.99 3.80
CA VAL A 90 -5.26 -4.54 2.87
C VAL A 90 -5.69 -3.24 2.23
N SER A 91 -4.78 -2.27 2.22
CA SER A 91 -4.92 -1.02 1.46
C SER A 91 -3.74 -0.92 0.51
N SER A 92 -4.00 -0.52 -0.73
CA SER A 92 -2.95 -0.32 -1.74
C SER A 92 -3.22 0.95 -2.53
N ARG A 93 -2.15 1.58 -3.01
CA ARG A 93 -2.23 2.74 -3.89
C ARG A 93 -1.22 2.61 -5.02
N SER A 94 -1.65 3.10 -6.17
CA SER A 94 -0.87 3.23 -7.40
C SER A 94 -0.94 4.65 -7.93
N ASN A 95 0.10 5.14 -8.61
CA ASN A 95 0.10 6.45 -9.28
C ASN A 95 0.43 6.37 -10.77
#